data_AF-A0A800JDT2-F1
#
_entry.id   AF-A0A800JDT2-F1
#
_cell.length_a   1.000
_cell.length_b   1.000
_cell.length_c   1.000
_cell.angle_alpha   90.00
_cell.angle_beta   90.00
_cell.angle_gamma   90.00
#
_symmetry.space_group_name_H-M   'P 1'
#
loop_
_entity.id
_entity.type
_entity.pdbx_description
1 polymer ?
#
loop_
_entity_poly.entity_id
_entity_poly.type
_entity_poly.pdbx_seq_one_letter_code
_entity_poly.pdbx_strand_id
1 'polypeptide(L)'
;MNSFSCRSVRFLFGLAFLLIGSVALNAAQARGGLVVQLGASDTAAAAQLAGTGRFVVQVLDADGAKVQQARAALTKAGVYGLVSAEKLDDPRHLPYTENLVNEVAVRALGGMPLAEVFRVLVPRGFVTASPRAGVNEAQLKAAGFEAISRAKDGGLFARKPWPENMDTWTHSRHGASGNAVSLDTAVGPPERVRWVAAAMEEVEGLVSDEGRNFYGGVLARDSFNGLRLWHRDLMRGEVNDANFSLPRLSGNRARPVASGKFLFAIVKGKLV
;
A
#
# COMPACT_ATOMS: atom_id res chain seq x y z
N MET A 1 -16.73 35.82 -41.50
CA MET A 1 -16.38 36.08 -40.08
C MET A 1 -17.09 35.05 -39.23
N ASN A 2 -16.43 33.92 -38.96
CA ASN A 2 -17.05 32.76 -38.33
C ASN A 2 -16.86 32.81 -36.81
N SER A 3 -17.99 32.73 -36.12
CA SER A 3 -18.15 32.69 -34.67
C SER A 3 -17.58 31.38 -34.10
N PHE A 4 -16.60 31.48 -33.20
CA PHE A 4 -16.13 30.37 -32.38
C PHE A 4 -16.99 30.28 -31.10
N SER A 5 -17.95 29.36 -31.12
CA SER A 5 -18.66 28.90 -29.92
C SER A 5 -17.81 27.82 -29.23
N CYS A 6 -17.21 28.17 -28.09
CA CYS A 6 -16.49 27.26 -27.22
C CYS A 6 -17.50 26.37 -26.48
N ARG A 7 -17.68 25.13 -26.95
CA ARG A 7 -18.46 24.10 -26.22
C ARG A 7 -17.62 23.59 -25.05
N SER A 8 -18.06 23.89 -23.83
CA SER A 8 -17.57 23.29 -22.59
C SER A 8 -17.70 21.76 -22.64
N VAL A 9 -16.57 21.08 -22.83
CA VAL A 9 -16.46 19.63 -22.60
C VAL A 9 -16.43 19.40 -21.09
N ARG A 10 -17.59 19.15 -20.49
CA ARG A 10 -17.68 18.59 -19.14
C ARG A 10 -17.14 17.16 -19.21
N PHE A 11 -15.88 16.97 -18.84
CA PHE A 11 -15.37 15.64 -18.47
C PHE A 11 -16.09 15.19 -17.20
N LEU A 12 -17.20 14.45 -17.35
CA LEU A 12 -17.69 13.59 -16.29
C LEU A 12 -16.64 12.51 -16.08
N PHE A 13 -15.88 12.60 -14.99
CA PHE A 13 -15.16 11.47 -14.42
C PHE A 13 -16.19 10.45 -13.91
N GLY A 14 -16.75 9.68 -14.84
CA GLY A 14 -17.45 8.45 -14.54
C GLY A 14 -16.42 7.41 -14.12
N LEU A 15 -16.24 7.25 -12.81
CA LEU A 15 -15.45 6.17 -12.23
C LEU A 15 -16.18 4.85 -12.49
N ALA A 16 -16.04 4.30 -13.69
CA ALA A 16 -16.48 2.96 -14.02
C ALA A 16 -15.53 1.95 -13.35
N PHE A 17 -15.75 1.74 -12.05
CA PHE A 17 -15.17 0.63 -11.30
C PHE A 17 -15.89 -0.64 -11.79
N LEU A 18 -15.35 -1.26 -12.85
CA LEU A 18 -15.82 -2.58 -13.26
C LEU A 18 -15.52 -3.54 -12.11
N LEU A 19 -16.58 -4.07 -11.50
CA LEU A 19 -16.50 -5.08 -10.45
C LEU A 19 -15.66 -6.26 -10.92
N ILE A 20 -14.47 -6.42 -10.32
CA ILE A 20 -13.87 -7.73 -10.14
C ILE A 20 -14.21 -8.13 -8.70
N GLY A 21 -14.80 -9.31 -8.54
CA GLY A 21 -14.99 -9.91 -7.24
C GLY A 21 -13.64 -9.99 -6.49
N SER A 22 -13.55 -9.73 -5.20
CA SER A 22 -14.60 -9.55 -4.23
C SER A 22 -14.00 -9.00 -2.94
N VAL A 23 -14.90 -8.59 -2.06
CA VAL A 23 -14.61 -7.75 -0.89
C VAL A 23 -14.27 -6.36 -1.41
N ALA A 24 -15.11 -5.40 -1.06
CA ALA A 24 -14.71 -4.02 -1.13
C ALA A 24 -13.30 -3.94 -0.55
N LEU A 25 -12.30 -3.64 -1.40
CA LEU A 25 -11.07 -3.02 -0.94
C LEU A 25 -11.54 -2.04 0.12
N ASN A 26 -11.19 -2.30 1.38
CA ASN A 26 -11.29 -1.26 2.39
C ASN A 26 -10.31 -0.20 1.89
N ALA A 27 -10.84 0.72 1.09
CA ALA A 27 -10.17 1.69 0.23
C ALA A 27 -9.44 2.78 1.02
N ALA A 28 -9.07 2.46 2.25
CA ALA A 28 -8.40 3.30 3.23
C ALA A 28 -6.93 2.91 3.46
N GLN A 29 -6.49 1.69 3.10
CA GLN A 29 -5.11 1.25 3.33
C GLN A 29 -4.26 1.02 2.06
N ALA A 30 -4.87 0.80 0.89
CA ALA A 30 -4.11 0.74 -0.37
C ALA A 30 -4.52 1.88 -1.31
N ARG A 31 -3.77 2.98 -1.27
CA ARG A 31 -3.72 3.93 -2.39
C ARG A 31 -2.37 3.89 -3.11
N GLY A 32 -1.54 2.90 -2.80
CA GLY A 32 -0.24 2.61 -3.40
C GLY A 32 0.51 1.59 -2.55
N GLY A 33 1.72 1.22 -2.94
CA GLY A 33 2.59 0.34 -2.16
C GLY A 33 3.21 -0.80 -2.96
N LEU A 34 3.81 -1.74 -2.23
CA LEU A 34 4.47 -2.92 -2.79
C LEU A 34 3.53 -4.13 -2.78
N VAL A 35 3.28 -4.71 -3.95
CA VAL A 35 2.50 -5.94 -4.12
C VAL A 35 3.42 -7.05 -4.58
N VAL A 36 3.34 -8.21 -3.93
CA VAL A 36 4.05 -9.41 -4.36
C VAL A 36 3.02 -10.44 -4.84
N GLN A 37 3.11 -10.84 -6.09
CA GLN A 37 2.27 -11.90 -6.63
C GLN A 37 3.03 -13.23 -6.63
N LEU A 38 2.46 -14.27 -6.04
CA LEU A 38 2.98 -15.64 -6.12
C LEU A 38 2.25 -16.40 -7.23
N GLY A 39 3.01 -16.81 -8.25
CA GLY A 39 2.53 -17.44 -9.48
C GLY A 39 2.49 -16.45 -10.66
N ALA A 40 3.13 -16.82 -11.77
CA ALA A 40 3.32 -15.98 -12.95
C ALA A 40 2.38 -16.32 -14.13
N SER A 41 1.51 -17.33 -14.00
CA SER A 41 0.63 -17.77 -15.10
C SER A 41 -0.41 -16.72 -15.54
N ASP A 42 -0.77 -15.78 -14.68
CA ASP A 42 -1.71 -14.69 -14.98
C ASP A 42 -1.20 -13.38 -14.37
N THR A 43 -0.86 -12.42 -15.22
CA THR A 43 -0.36 -11.10 -14.82
C THR A 43 -1.34 -9.96 -15.11
N ALA A 44 -2.60 -10.25 -15.47
CA ALA A 44 -3.56 -9.23 -15.87
C ALA A 44 -3.88 -8.25 -14.73
N ALA A 45 -4.13 -8.77 -13.53
CA ALA A 45 -4.39 -7.96 -12.34
C ALA A 45 -3.17 -7.11 -11.95
N ALA A 46 -1.96 -7.70 -12.03
CA ALA A 46 -0.71 -6.99 -11.77
C ALA A 46 -0.51 -5.80 -12.74
N ALA A 47 -0.76 -6.02 -14.03
CA ALA A 47 -0.69 -4.96 -15.05
C ALA A 47 -1.71 -3.83 -14.81
N GLN A 48 -2.93 -4.18 -14.39
CA GLN A 48 -3.96 -3.19 -14.05
C GLN A 48 -3.57 -2.33 -12.84
N LEU A 49 -2.99 -2.94 -11.79
CA LEU A 49 -2.50 -2.21 -10.62
C LEU A 49 -1.39 -1.22 -10.98
N ALA A 50 -0.43 -1.64 -11.81
CA ALA A 50 0.63 -0.76 -12.30
C ALA A 50 0.10 0.40 -13.14
N GLY A 51 -0.96 0.20 -13.94
CA GLY A 51 -1.62 1.27 -14.70
C GLY A 51 -2.14 2.43 -13.85
N THR A 52 -2.28 2.24 -12.54
CA THR A 52 -2.65 3.33 -11.62
C THR A 52 -1.48 4.26 -11.28
N GLY A 53 -0.23 3.86 -11.55
CA GLY A 53 0.99 4.59 -11.18
C GLY A 53 1.31 4.63 -9.69
N ARG A 54 0.58 3.85 -8.87
CA ARG A 54 0.67 3.89 -7.40
C ARG A 54 1.27 2.63 -6.79
N PHE A 55 1.34 1.55 -7.56
CA PHE A 55 1.86 0.27 -7.10
C PHE A 55 3.13 -0.11 -7.85
N VAL A 56 4.05 -0.70 -7.09
CA VAL A 56 5.14 -1.51 -7.65
C VAL A 56 4.77 -2.95 -7.38
N VAL A 57 4.83 -3.79 -8.42
CA VAL A 57 4.40 -5.19 -8.35
C VAL A 57 5.56 -6.11 -8.73
N GLN A 58 5.88 -7.05 -7.86
CA GLN A 58 6.85 -8.11 -8.15
C GLN A 58 6.13 -9.45 -8.26
N VAL A 59 6.17 -10.05 -9.44
CA VAL A 59 5.63 -11.38 -9.72
C VAL A 59 6.74 -12.41 -9.53
N LEU A 60 6.49 -13.42 -8.70
CA LEU A 60 7.44 -14.47 -8.36
C LEU A 60 6.87 -15.83 -8.75
N ASP A 61 7.65 -16.66 -9.46
CA ASP A 61 7.30 -18.04 -9.77
C ASP A 61 8.55 -18.92 -9.78
N ALA A 62 8.44 -20.17 -9.35
CA ALA A 62 9.55 -21.12 -9.38
C ALA A 62 9.87 -21.59 -10.81
N ASP A 63 8.87 -21.56 -11.70
CA ASP A 63 9.00 -21.98 -13.09
C ASP A 63 9.54 -20.85 -13.97
N GLY A 64 10.81 -20.97 -14.37
CA GLY A 64 11.47 -20.00 -15.23
C GLY A 64 10.79 -19.79 -16.58
N ALA A 65 10.10 -20.79 -17.15
CA ALA A 65 9.39 -20.63 -18.41
C ALA A 65 8.18 -19.71 -18.27
N LYS A 66 7.42 -19.85 -17.17
CA LYS A 66 6.30 -18.95 -16.85
C LYS A 66 6.79 -17.52 -16.59
N VAL A 67 7.93 -17.38 -15.91
CA VAL A 67 8.54 -16.05 -15.70
C VAL A 67 8.88 -15.39 -17.03
N GLN A 68 9.48 -16.10 -17.98
CA GLN A 68 9.77 -15.53 -19.30
C GLN A 68 8.50 -15.13 -20.06
N GLN A 69 7.44 -15.94 -20.01
CA GLN A 69 6.15 -15.60 -20.60
C GLN A 69 5.54 -14.34 -19.95
N ALA A 70 5.57 -14.26 -18.61
CA ALA A 70 5.12 -13.08 -17.87
C ALA A 70 5.91 -11.82 -18.26
N ARG A 71 7.24 -11.90 -18.35
CA ARG A 71 8.09 -10.78 -18.82
C ARG A 71 7.70 -10.30 -20.20
N ALA A 72 7.51 -11.22 -21.16
CA ALA A 72 7.10 -10.88 -22.52
C ALA A 72 5.70 -10.20 -22.54
N ALA A 73 4.74 -10.73 -21.77
CA ALA A 73 3.40 -10.17 -21.68
C ALA A 73 3.39 -8.77 -21.06
N LEU A 74 4.11 -8.57 -19.95
CA LEU A 74 4.24 -7.27 -19.27
C LEU A 74 4.98 -6.23 -20.12
N THR A 75 5.99 -6.66 -20.87
CA THR A 75 6.71 -5.80 -21.83
C THR A 75 5.77 -5.37 -22.96
N LYS A 76 5.02 -6.31 -23.55
CA LYS A 76 4.02 -6.00 -24.59
C LYS A 76 2.93 -5.05 -24.08
N ALA A 77 2.57 -5.14 -22.81
CA ALA A 77 1.61 -4.25 -22.15
C ALA A 77 2.20 -2.87 -21.77
N GLY A 78 3.51 -2.66 -21.93
CA GLY A 78 4.17 -1.38 -21.62
C GLY A 78 4.28 -1.04 -20.13
N VAL A 79 4.11 -2.03 -19.25
CA VAL A 79 4.12 -1.84 -17.78
C VAL A 79 5.35 -2.46 -17.10
N TYR A 80 6.23 -3.11 -17.87
CA TYR A 80 7.45 -3.72 -17.32
C TYR A 80 8.34 -2.66 -16.66
N GLY A 81 8.77 -2.93 -15.42
CA GLY A 81 9.48 -1.97 -14.56
C GLY A 81 8.63 -1.50 -13.38
N LEU A 82 7.36 -1.16 -13.61
CA LEU A 82 6.36 -1.02 -12.54
C LEU A 82 5.84 -2.39 -12.10
N VAL A 83 5.73 -3.32 -13.05
CA VAL A 83 5.60 -4.75 -12.79
C VAL A 83 6.87 -5.44 -13.24
N SER A 84 7.53 -6.16 -12.35
CA SER A 84 8.63 -7.06 -12.68
C SER A 84 8.20 -8.51 -12.46
N ALA A 85 8.84 -9.44 -13.18
CA ALA A 85 8.64 -10.87 -12.97
C ALA A 85 10.00 -11.53 -12.79
N GLU A 86 10.15 -12.32 -11.74
CA GLU A 86 11.41 -12.97 -11.38
C GLU A 86 11.19 -14.42 -10.96
N LYS A 87 12.24 -15.22 -11.20
CA LYS A 87 12.25 -16.60 -10.76
C LYS A 87 12.53 -16.63 -9.26
N LEU A 88 11.72 -17.36 -8.53
CA LEU A 88 11.95 -17.63 -7.12
C LEU A 88 12.80 -18.90 -6.98
N ASP A 89 14.05 -18.73 -6.52
CA ASP A 89 14.98 -19.86 -6.39
C ASP A 89 14.74 -20.68 -5.11
N ASP A 90 14.42 -20.03 -3.98
CA ASP A 90 13.99 -20.72 -2.76
C ASP A 90 12.45 -20.76 -2.70
N PRO A 91 11.82 -21.92 -2.91
CA PRO A 91 10.36 -22.04 -2.90
C PRO A 91 9.75 -21.86 -1.50
N ARG A 92 10.55 -21.73 -0.44
CA ARG A 92 10.09 -21.58 0.95
C ARG A 92 10.43 -20.23 1.58
N HIS A 93 11.18 -19.38 0.90
CA HIS A 93 11.60 -18.09 1.44
C HIS A 93 11.47 -16.98 0.40
N LEU A 94 10.93 -15.84 0.83
CA LEU A 94 10.78 -14.66 0.01
C LEU A 94 11.96 -13.70 0.24
N PRO A 95 12.48 -13.06 -0.81
CA PRO A 95 13.68 -12.21 -0.75
C PRO A 95 13.37 -10.82 -0.15
N TYR A 96 12.54 -10.74 0.89
CA TYR A 96 12.17 -9.50 1.56
C TYR A 96 12.45 -9.60 3.06
N THR A 97 12.77 -8.46 3.68
CA THR A 97 12.70 -8.34 5.14
C THR A 97 11.25 -8.51 5.61
N GLU A 98 11.09 -8.80 6.89
CA GLU A 98 9.78 -8.82 7.53
C GLU A 98 9.07 -7.47 7.40
N ASN A 99 7.74 -7.43 7.49
CA ASN A 99 6.92 -6.22 7.40
C ASN A 99 7.35 -5.24 6.29
N LEU A 100 7.39 -5.67 5.03
CA LEU A 100 7.77 -4.82 3.89
C LEU A 100 6.66 -4.74 2.83
N VAL A 101 5.94 -5.84 2.62
CA VAL A 101 4.99 -6.01 1.51
C VAL A 101 3.58 -5.58 1.94
N ASN A 102 2.90 -4.75 1.16
CA ASN A 102 1.55 -4.29 1.47
C ASN A 102 0.49 -5.36 1.18
N GLU A 103 0.64 -6.05 0.05
CA GLU A 103 -0.24 -7.14 -0.38
C GLU A 103 0.57 -8.32 -0.93
N VAL A 104 0.19 -9.53 -0.51
CA VAL A 104 0.63 -10.75 -1.19
C VAL A 104 -0.55 -11.36 -1.95
N ALA A 105 -0.49 -11.35 -3.27
CA ALA A 105 -1.49 -11.94 -4.15
C ALA A 105 -1.09 -13.38 -4.51
N VAL A 106 -1.72 -14.36 -3.88
CA VAL A 106 -1.42 -15.78 -4.07
C VAL A 106 -2.27 -16.34 -5.21
N ARG A 107 -1.67 -16.45 -6.40
CA ARG A 107 -2.26 -17.17 -7.55
C ARG A 107 -1.95 -18.66 -7.48
N ALA A 108 -0.72 -19.00 -7.07
CA ALA A 108 -0.29 -20.35 -6.74
C ALA A 108 0.67 -20.30 -5.55
N LEU A 109 0.34 -20.96 -4.44
CA LEU A 109 1.20 -20.95 -3.25
C LEU A 109 2.46 -21.82 -3.44
N GLY A 110 2.32 -22.96 -4.12
CA GLY A 110 3.41 -23.92 -4.28
C GLY A 110 3.95 -24.41 -2.92
N GLY A 111 5.26 -24.38 -2.74
CA GLY A 111 5.94 -24.75 -1.50
C GLY A 111 6.05 -23.64 -0.44
N MET A 112 5.50 -22.44 -0.72
CA MET A 112 5.70 -21.27 0.14
C MET A 112 4.90 -21.39 1.45
N PRO A 113 5.54 -21.35 2.63
CA PRO A 113 4.82 -21.36 3.90
C PRO A 113 3.98 -20.09 4.09
N LEU A 114 2.75 -20.21 4.60
CA LEU A 114 1.95 -19.02 4.95
C LEU A 114 2.57 -18.19 6.09
N ALA A 115 3.40 -18.79 6.94
CA ALA A 115 4.18 -18.06 7.95
C ALA A 115 5.20 -17.11 7.30
N GLU A 116 5.75 -17.48 6.14
CA GLU A 116 6.65 -16.63 5.36
C GLU A 116 5.90 -15.48 4.69
N VAL A 117 4.72 -15.76 4.13
CA VAL A 117 3.79 -14.73 3.63
C VAL A 117 3.41 -13.74 4.75
N PHE A 118 3.09 -14.26 5.94
CA PHE A 118 2.80 -13.45 7.11
C PHE A 118 4.00 -12.61 7.56
N ARG A 119 5.22 -13.17 7.53
CA ARG A 119 6.46 -12.47 7.90
C ARG A 119 6.67 -11.24 7.04
N VAL A 120 6.58 -11.36 5.71
CA VAL A 120 6.88 -10.25 4.79
C VAL A 120 5.80 -9.19 4.75
N LEU A 121 4.54 -9.51 5.08
CA LEU A 121 3.45 -8.54 5.06
C LEU A 121 3.65 -7.47 6.14
N VAL A 122 3.42 -6.20 5.79
CA VAL A 122 3.33 -5.10 6.76
C VAL A 122 2.17 -5.35 7.74
N PRO A 123 2.23 -4.89 8.99
CA PRO A 123 1.06 -4.78 9.85
C PRO A 123 -0.11 -4.14 9.12
N ARG A 124 -1.31 -4.73 9.26
CA ARG A 124 -2.52 -4.37 8.49
C ARG A 124 -2.48 -4.62 6.99
N GLY A 125 -1.36 -5.08 6.45
CA GLY A 125 -1.26 -5.64 5.11
C GLY A 125 -2.14 -6.87 4.97
N PHE A 126 -2.37 -7.31 3.74
CA PHE A 126 -3.35 -8.37 3.47
C PHE A 126 -2.88 -9.35 2.41
N VAL A 127 -3.46 -10.53 2.45
CA VAL A 127 -3.28 -11.57 1.45
C VAL A 127 -4.56 -11.74 0.66
N THR A 128 -4.45 -11.83 -0.66
CA THR A 128 -5.52 -12.23 -1.55
C THR A 128 -5.16 -13.57 -2.17
N ALA A 129 -5.94 -14.61 -1.94
CA ALA A 129 -5.68 -15.95 -2.48
C ALA A 129 -6.74 -16.32 -3.50
N SER A 130 -6.31 -16.74 -4.69
CA SER A 130 -7.22 -17.23 -5.72
C SER A 130 -7.92 -18.53 -5.27
N PRO A 131 -9.12 -18.85 -5.78
CA PRO A 131 -9.80 -20.11 -5.46
C PRO A 131 -8.96 -21.36 -5.76
N ARG A 132 -7.99 -21.24 -6.68
CA ARG A 132 -7.12 -22.33 -7.15
C ARG A 132 -5.74 -22.30 -6.52
N ALA A 133 -5.49 -21.39 -5.58
CA ALA A 133 -4.17 -21.19 -4.98
C ALA A 133 -3.74 -22.33 -4.04
N GLY A 134 -4.66 -23.21 -3.64
CA GLY A 134 -4.41 -24.26 -2.65
C GLY A 134 -4.40 -23.76 -1.21
N VAL A 135 -5.02 -22.61 -0.94
CA VAL A 135 -5.10 -21.98 0.39
C VAL A 135 -6.53 -22.04 0.91
N ASN A 136 -6.69 -22.41 2.18
CA ASN A 136 -7.97 -22.39 2.87
C ASN A 136 -7.96 -21.51 4.14
N GLU A 137 -9.15 -21.23 4.68
CA GLU A 137 -9.34 -20.33 5.82
C GLU A 137 -8.67 -20.82 7.10
N ALA A 138 -8.65 -22.14 7.32
CA ALA A 138 -7.99 -22.74 8.49
C ALA A 138 -6.48 -22.54 8.46
N GLN A 139 -5.85 -22.68 7.29
CA GLN A 139 -4.42 -22.43 7.10
C GLN A 139 -4.06 -20.95 7.33
N LEU A 140 -4.89 -20.02 6.85
CA LEU A 140 -4.72 -18.59 7.09
C LEU A 140 -4.83 -18.26 8.59
N LYS A 141 -5.84 -18.80 9.27
CA LYS A 141 -6.01 -18.61 10.72
C LYS A 141 -4.84 -19.18 11.50
N ALA A 142 -4.37 -20.38 11.15
CA ALA A 142 -3.22 -21.02 11.79
C ALA A 142 -1.91 -20.23 11.60
N ALA A 143 -1.77 -19.50 10.48
CA ALA A 143 -0.64 -18.61 10.24
C ALA A 143 -0.75 -17.25 10.95
N GLY A 144 -1.83 -16.99 11.70
CA GLY A 144 -2.02 -15.78 12.49
C GLY A 144 -2.79 -14.65 11.80
N PHE A 145 -3.38 -14.90 10.63
CA PHE A 145 -4.21 -13.90 9.94
C PHE A 145 -5.57 -13.71 10.63
N GLU A 146 -6.06 -12.47 10.59
CA GLU A 146 -7.38 -12.04 11.06
C GLU A 146 -8.28 -11.58 9.89
N ALA A 147 -9.52 -11.19 10.20
CA ALA A 147 -10.47 -10.62 9.25
C ALA A 147 -10.62 -11.42 7.94
N ILE A 148 -10.65 -12.75 8.06
CA ILE A 148 -10.75 -13.68 6.93
C ILE A 148 -12.14 -13.56 6.32
N SER A 149 -12.20 -13.35 5.01
CA SER A 149 -13.46 -13.29 4.26
C SER A 149 -13.33 -13.97 2.91
N ARG A 150 -14.46 -14.46 2.42
CA ARG A 150 -14.55 -15.12 1.11
C ARG A 150 -15.16 -14.19 0.08
N ALA A 151 -14.55 -14.27 -1.07
CA ALA A 151 -14.89 -13.55 -2.25
C ALA A 151 -16.04 -14.25 -3.02
N LYS A 152 -16.88 -13.50 -3.75
CA LYS A 152 -17.94 -14.02 -4.65
C LYS A 152 -17.42 -15.02 -5.68
N ASP A 153 -16.20 -14.81 -6.17
CA ASP A 153 -15.50 -15.72 -7.10
C ASP A 153 -14.85 -16.92 -6.38
N GLY A 154 -15.00 -17.02 -5.05
CA GLY A 154 -14.47 -18.09 -4.22
C GLY A 154 -13.08 -17.84 -3.65
N GLY A 155 -12.43 -16.73 -4.00
CA GLY A 155 -11.13 -16.33 -3.46
C GLY A 155 -11.19 -16.02 -1.97
N LEU A 156 -10.03 -15.94 -1.32
CA LEU A 156 -9.91 -15.61 0.09
C LEU A 156 -9.18 -14.28 0.28
N PHE A 157 -9.64 -13.52 1.25
CA PHE A 157 -8.97 -12.33 1.77
C PHE A 157 -8.67 -12.56 3.24
N ALA A 158 -7.49 -12.18 3.71
CA ALA A 158 -7.17 -12.15 5.14
C ALA A 158 -6.13 -11.05 5.45
N ARG A 159 -6.12 -10.57 6.69
CA ARG A 159 -5.33 -9.41 7.10
C ARG A 159 -4.33 -9.76 8.20
N LYS A 160 -3.15 -9.16 8.16
CA LYS A 160 -2.19 -9.25 9.25
C LYS A 160 -2.62 -8.32 10.40
N PRO A 161 -2.69 -8.79 11.65
CA PRO A 161 -3.07 -7.94 12.78
C PRO A 161 -2.07 -6.82 13.02
N TRP A 162 -2.50 -5.81 13.77
CA TRP A 162 -1.57 -4.82 14.32
C TRP A 162 -0.83 -5.46 15.51
N PRO A 163 0.51 -5.33 15.59
CA PRO A 163 1.26 -5.81 16.76
C PRO A 163 0.84 -5.07 18.03
N GLU A 164 0.59 -5.81 19.12
CA GLU A 164 0.18 -5.24 20.41
C GLU A 164 1.27 -4.36 21.05
N ASN A 165 2.52 -4.58 20.66
CA ASN A 165 3.69 -3.84 21.14
C ASN A 165 4.05 -2.62 20.29
N MET A 166 3.27 -2.30 19.24
CA MET A 166 3.45 -1.10 18.42
C MET A 166 2.42 -0.04 18.75
N ASP A 167 2.88 1.17 18.99
CA ASP A 167 2.05 2.30 19.37
C ASP A 167 1.58 3.11 18.15
N THR A 168 0.70 4.08 18.39
CA THR A 168 0.23 5.06 17.41
C THR A 168 0.70 6.46 17.80
N TRP A 169 0.87 7.34 16.81
CA TRP A 169 1.30 8.73 17.01
C TRP A 169 0.36 9.66 16.24
N THR A 170 -0.90 9.70 16.68
CA THR A 170 -2.03 10.36 16.00
C THR A 170 -1.92 11.89 15.93
N HIS A 171 -1.10 12.50 16.79
CA HIS A 171 -0.90 13.95 16.87
C HIS A 171 0.58 14.29 16.80
N SER A 172 0.91 15.55 16.49
CA SER A 172 2.31 16.02 16.50
C SER A 172 3.05 15.83 17.85
N ARG A 173 2.31 15.67 18.95
CA ARG A 173 2.83 15.32 20.28
C ARG A 173 2.16 14.03 20.80
N HIS A 174 2.30 12.95 20.03
CA HIS A 174 1.78 11.60 20.31
C HIS A 174 0.26 11.49 20.27
N GLY A 175 -0.44 12.05 21.24
CA GLY A 175 -1.89 11.96 21.40
C GLY A 175 -2.55 13.27 21.84
N ALA A 176 -3.84 13.20 22.15
CA ALA A 176 -4.64 14.38 22.55
C ALA A 176 -4.18 15.01 23.88
N SER A 177 -3.47 14.27 24.72
CA SER A 177 -2.86 14.77 25.96
C SER A 177 -1.65 15.68 25.72
N GLY A 178 -1.05 15.65 24.52
CA GLY A 178 0.14 16.42 24.18
C GLY A 178 1.43 15.94 24.85
N ASN A 179 1.42 14.74 25.46
CA ASN A 179 2.61 14.14 26.06
C ASN A 179 3.42 13.38 25.01
N ALA A 180 4.61 13.87 24.65
CA ALA A 180 5.42 13.32 23.56
C ALA A 180 6.20 12.06 23.97
N VAL A 181 5.50 11.03 24.46
CA VAL A 181 6.08 9.75 24.89
C VAL A 181 5.29 8.62 24.24
N SER A 182 5.99 7.73 23.53
CA SER A 182 5.39 6.54 22.94
C SER A 182 5.34 5.38 23.94
N LEU A 183 4.33 4.54 23.78
CA LEU A 183 4.17 3.23 24.44
C LEU A 183 4.77 2.08 23.61
N ASP A 184 5.44 2.37 22.49
CA ASP A 184 6.03 1.35 21.62
C ASP A 184 7.13 0.59 22.34
N THR A 185 7.03 -0.74 22.29
CA THR A 185 8.03 -1.67 22.84
C THR A 185 8.55 -2.63 21.77
N ALA A 186 8.17 -2.43 20.51
CA ALA A 186 8.62 -3.21 19.37
C ALA A 186 9.99 -2.74 18.85
N VAL A 187 10.31 -1.45 19.01
CA VAL A 187 11.57 -0.88 18.53
C VAL A 187 12.66 -0.97 19.60
N GLY A 188 13.73 -1.70 19.29
CA GLY A 188 14.96 -1.77 20.07
C GLY A 188 16.16 -1.11 19.37
N PRO A 189 17.39 -1.38 19.82
CA PRO A 189 18.60 -0.93 19.14
C PRO A 189 18.61 -1.34 17.65
N PRO A 190 18.97 -0.45 16.71
CA PRO A 190 18.97 -0.77 15.30
C PRO A 190 20.08 -1.78 14.94
N GLU A 191 19.73 -2.91 14.34
CA GLU A 191 20.67 -3.96 13.92
C GLU A 191 20.97 -3.95 12.42
N ARG A 192 20.01 -3.54 11.59
CA ARG A 192 20.12 -3.53 10.13
C ARG A 192 19.23 -2.47 9.49
N VAL A 193 19.58 -2.07 8.27
CA VAL A 193 18.70 -1.29 7.41
C VAL A 193 17.64 -2.21 6.80
N ARG A 194 16.35 -1.85 6.94
CA ARG A 194 15.23 -2.61 6.35
C ARG A 194 14.83 -2.09 4.97
N TRP A 195 14.87 -0.77 4.81
CA TRP A 195 14.58 -0.07 3.55
C TRP A 195 15.13 1.35 3.61
N VAL A 196 15.32 1.96 2.45
CA VAL A 196 15.65 3.38 2.30
C VAL A 196 14.73 3.94 1.22
N ALA A 197 13.92 4.93 1.57
CA ALA A 197 12.98 5.54 0.64
C ALA A 197 12.86 7.05 0.85
N ALA A 198 13.38 7.82 -0.11
CA ALA A 198 13.19 9.27 -0.35
C ALA A 198 13.41 10.25 0.84
N ALA A 199 13.38 11.56 0.51
CA ALA A 199 13.78 12.76 1.28
C ALA A 199 14.37 12.57 2.71
N MET A 200 15.66 12.92 2.84
CA MET A 200 16.45 12.88 4.09
C MET A 200 16.27 14.13 4.98
N GLU A 201 15.24 14.95 4.73
CA GLU A 201 14.97 16.14 5.53
C GLU A 201 13.82 15.87 6.50
N GLU A 202 14.08 16.14 7.79
CA GLU A 202 13.07 16.06 8.84
C GLU A 202 11.97 17.10 8.60
N VAL A 203 10.72 16.64 8.59
CA VAL A 203 9.56 17.52 8.50
C VAL A 203 8.86 17.51 9.85
N GLU A 204 8.92 18.65 10.55
CA GLU A 204 8.29 18.86 11.85
C GLU A 204 6.80 18.45 11.85
N GLY A 205 6.35 17.88 12.97
CA GLY A 205 4.95 17.56 13.20
C GLY A 205 4.45 16.33 12.44
N LEU A 206 5.32 15.34 12.26
CA LEU A 206 4.97 14.01 11.77
C LEU A 206 3.81 13.43 12.59
N VAL A 207 2.88 12.81 11.87
CA VAL A 207 1.81 11.99 12.43
C VAL A 207 1.95 10.58 11.86
N SER A 208 1.81 9.56 12.70
CA SER A 208 1.86 8.15 12.29
C SER A 208 0.67 7.39 12.86
N ASP A 209 -0.12 6.75 12.00
CA ASP A 209 -1.27 5.98 12.46
C ASP A 209 -1.72 4.92 11.43
N GLU A 210 -2.11 3.74 11.94
CA GLU A 210 -2.53 2.58 11.15
C GLU A 210 -1.53 2.27 10.00
N GLY A 211 -0.23 2.32 10.31
CA GLY A 211 0.88 1.97 9.40
C GLY A 211 1.22 3.02 8.34
N ARG A 212 0.81 4.28 8.53
CA ARG A 212 1.07 5.37 7.58
C ARG A 212 1.70 6.55 8.29
N ASN A 213 2.73 7.12 7.67
CA ASN A 213 3.40 8.33 8.08
C ASN A 213 2.90 9.53 7.25
N PHE A 214 2.54 10.62 7.91
CA PHE A 214 2.05 11.86 7.29
C PHE A 214 2.99 13.03 7.59
N TYR A 215 3.57 13.62 6.54
CA TYR A 215 4.54 14.70 6.63
C TYR A 215 4.00 16.02 6.11
N GLY A 216 4.32 17.15 6.78
CA GLY A 216 4.16 18.51 6.25
C GLY A 216 2.78 18.83 5.69
N GLY A 217 2.73 19.48 4.51
CA GLY A 217 1.52 19.63 3.69
C GLY A 217 1.05 18.32 3.04
N VAL A 218 0.91 17.30 3.88
CA VAL A 218 0.46 15.92 3.67
C VAL A 218 1.07 15.21 2.47
N LEU A 219 2.29 14.70 2.69
CA LEU A 219 2.79 13.51 2.01
C LEU A 219 2.50 12.29 2.88
N ALA A 220 1.72 11.34 2.37
CA ALA A 220 1.45 10.07 3.04
C ALA A 220 2.37 8.98 2.50
N ARG A 221 3.10 8.32 3.40
CA ARG A 221 3.94 7.16 3.09
C ARG A 221 3.57 5.98 3.95
N ASP A 222 3.88 4.80 3.44
CA ASP A 222 3.84 3.59 4.23
C ASP A 222 4.95 3.63 5.29
N SER A 223 4.62 3.32 6.55
CA SER A 223 5.59 3.37 7.66
C SER A 223 6.61 2.22 7.62
N PHE A 224 6.35 1.18 6.84
CA PHE A 224 7.07 -0.08 6.85
C PHE A 224 7.93 -0.33 5.61
N ASN A 225 7.72 0.42 4.52
CA ASN A 225 8.58 0.42 3.34
C ASN A 225 8.88 1.81 2.77
N GLY A 226 8.29 2.87 3.34
CA GLY A 226 8.52 4.26 2.94
C GLY A 226 7.99 4.64 1.56
N LEU A 227 7.28 3.75 0.86
CA LEU A 227 6.68 4.05 -0.43
C LEU A 227 5.61 5.13 -0.28
N ARG A 228 5.55 6.04 -1.27
CA ARG A 228 4.52 7.07 -1.33
C ARG A 228 3.17 6.44 -1.62
N LEU A 229 2.21 6.67 -0.73
CA LEU A 229 0.83 6.20 -0.89
C LEU A 229 -0.03 7.25 -1.60
N TRP A 230 0.10 8.51 -1.19
CA TRP A 230 -0.56 9.66 -1.81
C TRP A 230 0.02 10.95 -1.25
N HIS A 231 -0.31 12.08 -1.86
CA HIS A 231 -0.02 13.40 -1.30
C HIS A 231 -1.16 14.37 -1.56
N ARG A 232 -1.25 15.42 -0.74
CA ARG A 232 -2.23 16.48 -0.91
C ARG A 232 -1.68 17.77 -0.33
N ASP A 233 -1.38 18.73 -1.19
CA ASP A 233 -1.02 20.07 -0.74
C ASP A 233 -2.23 20.71 -0.03
N LEU A 234 -2.12 20.91 1.28
CA LEU A 234 -3.18 21.52 2.09
C LEU A 234 -3.49 22.98 1.71
N MET A 235 -2.60 23.63 0.97
CA MET A 235 -2.77 25.01 0.48
C MET A 235 -3.58 25.04 -0.82
N ARG A 236 -3.30 24.12 -1.75
CA ARG A 236 -3.92 24.07 -3.09
C ARG A 236 -5.17 23.19 -3.12
N GLY A 237 -5.19 22.14 -2.31
CA GLY A 237 -6.32 21.24 -2.08
C GLY A 237 -6.39 20.02 -3.00
N GLU A 238 -5.49 19.90 -3.98
CA GLU A 238 -5.46 18.81 -4.97
C GLU A 238 -4.71 17.59 -4.45
N VAL A 239 -5.29 16.40 -4.66
CA VAL A 239 -4.69 15.11 -4.28
C VAL A 239 -3.87 14.59 -5.46
N ASN A 240 -2.65 14.15 -5.19
CA ASN A 240 -1.72 13.57 -6.15
C ASN A 240 -1.34 14.51 -7.32
N ASP A 241 -1.30 15.82 -7.07
CA ASP A 241 -0.80 16.83 -8.02
C ASP A 241 0.60 16.45 -8.53
N ALA A 242 0.81 16.48 -9.85
CA ALA A 242 2.08 16.11 -10.48
C ALA A 242 3.25 17.05 -10.09
N ASN A 243 2.93 18.32 -9.76
CA ASN A 243 3.89 19.37 -9.38
C ASN A 243 3.98 19.54 -7.86
N PHE A 244 3.83 18.45 -7.10
CA PHE A 244 3.89 18.48 -5.66
C PHE A 244 5.32 18.72 -5.15
N SER A 245 5.50 19.87 -4.48
CA SER A 245 6.59 20.08 -3.53
C SER A 245 6.03 19.94 -2.13
N LEU A 246 6.70 19.18 -1.25
CA LEU A 246 6.27 19.05 0.15
C LEU A 246 6.42 20.39 0.87
N PRO A 247 5.32 21.14 1.13
CA PRO A 247 5.46 22.47 1.70
C PRO A 247 5.65 22.35 3.21
N ARG A 248 6.55 23.16 3.76
CA ARG A 248 6.64 23.34 5.22
C ARG A 248 5.38 24.04 5.71
N LEU A 249 4.70 23.44 6.68
CA LEU A 249 3.58 24.09 7.36
C LEU A 249 4.12 25.17 8.30
N SER A 250 3.55 26.37 8.24
CA SER A 250 3.88 27.47 9.14
C SER A 250 3.46 27.14 10.58
N GLY A 251 4.20 27.65 11.58
CA GLY A 251 3.94 27.38 12.99
C GLY A 251 2.57 27.84 13.51
N ASN A 252 1.90 28.77 12.81
CA ASN A 252 0.57 29.26 13.13
C ASN A 252 -0.57 28.42 12.52
N ARG A 253 -0.28 27.28 11.90
CA ARG A 253 -1.29 26.36 11.36
C ARG A 253 -1.43 25.12 12.23
N ALA A 254 -2.67 24.68 12.37
CA ALA A 254 -2.95 23.37 12.94
C ALA A 254 -2.26 22.28 12.11
N ARG A 255 -1.56 21.38 12.80
CA ARG A 255 -0.99 20.18 12.19
C ARG A 255 -2.11 19.16 11.94
N PRO A 256 -1.96 18.26 10.97
CA PRO A 256 -2.90 17.17 10.78
C PRO A 256 -3.03 16.31 12.05
N VAL A 257 -4.17 15.64 12.19
CA VAL A 257 -4.43 14.65 13.25
C VAL A 257 -4.98 13.39 12.60
N ALA A 258 -4.45 12.23 12.96
CA ALA A 258 -4.95 10.95 12.49
C ALA A 258 -5.92 10.32 13.50
N SER A 259 -6.84 9.50 13.00
CA SER A 259 -7.72 8.66 13.82
C SER A 259 -8.12 7.43 13.01
N GLY A 260 -7.29 6.40 13.09
CA GLY A 260 -7.40 5.16 12.36
C GLY A 260 -7.62 5.39 10.88
N LYS A 261 -8.87 5.28 10.42
CA LYS A 261 -9.24 5.45 9.01
C LYS A 261 -9.05 6.87 8.48
N PHE A 262 -9.10 7.88 9.33
CA PHE A 262 -9.18 9.29 8.92
C PHE A 262 -7.91 10.07 9.21
N LEU A 263 -7.64 11.08 8.38
CA LEU A 263 -6.69 12.15 8.64
C LEU A 263 -7.46 13.47 8.55
N PHE A 264 -7.48 14.21 9.65
CA PHE A 264 -8.12 15.51 9.77
C PHE A 264 -7.08 16.60 9.53
N ALA A 265 -7.39 17.56 8.66
CA ALA A 265 -6.49 18.68 8.37
C ALA A 265 -7.28 19.95 8.01
N ILE A 266 -6.62 21.11 8.09
CA ILE A 266 -7.19 22.37 7.61
C ILE A 266 -6.74 22.62 6.18
N VAL A 267 -7.69 22.59 5.24
CA VAL A 267 -7.48 22.91 3.82
C VAL A 267 -8.23 24.20 3.48
N LYS A 268 -7.49 25.21 3.01
CA LYS A 268 -8.05 26.54 2.69
C LYS A 268 -8.95 27.12 3.80
N GLY A 269 -8.53 26.95 5.06
CA GLY A 269 -9.26 27.45 6.24
C GLY A 269 -10.46 26.61 6.69
N LYS A 270 -10.70 25.45 6.07
CA LYS A 270 -11.78 24.52 6.45
C LYS A 270 -11.22 23.20 6.95
N LEU A 271 -11.83 22.64 7.99
CA LEU A 271 -11.56 21.27 8.42
C LEU A 271 -12.06 20.29 7.35
N VAL A 272 -11.20 19.36 6.96
CA VAL A 272 -11.47 18.28 6.00
C VAL A 272 -10.91 16.96 6.49
#